data_AF-A0A5K1DL74-F1
#
_entry.id   AF-A0A5K1DL74-F1
#
_cell.length_a   1.000
_cell.length_b   1.000
_cell.length_c   1.000
_cell.angle_alpha   90.00
_cell.angle_beta   90.00
_cell.angle_gamma   90.00
#
_symmetry.space_group_name_H-M   'P 1'
#
loop_
_entity.id
_entity.type
_entity.pdbx_description
1 polymer ?
#
loop_
_entity_poly.entity_id
_entity_poly.type
_entity_poly.pdbx_seq_one_letter_code
_entity_poly.pdbx_strand_id
1 'polypeptide(L)' 'WTGLKNFTRSRRTPLYCGQAGTKGFYKSYQNLHFYWILGAGHFVRTTSSMLHIIFQYLYCFY' A
#
# COMPACT_ATOMS: atom_id res chain seq x y z
N TRP A 1 9.76 -14.73 -10.57
CA TRP A 1 8.41 -14.61 -11.18
C TRP A 1 8.53 -13.89 -12.52
N THR A 2 7.86 -14.39 -13.56
CA THR A 2 7.87 -13.83 -14.92
C THR A 2 7.48 -12.34 -14.96
N GLY A 3 6.60 -11.92 -14.06
CA GLY A 3 6.17 -10.53 -13.94
C GLY A 3 7.14 -9.55 -13.29
N LEU A 4 8.30 -10.02 -12.78
CA LEU A 4 9.17 -9.20 -11.93
C LEU A 4 9.67 -7.94 -12.65
N LYS A 5 10.10 -8.04 -13.92
CA LYS A 5 10.61 -6.90 -14.70
C LYS A 5 9.53 -5.84 -14.95
N ASN A 6 8.29 -6.26 -15.18
CA ASN A 6 7.17 -5.34 -15.39
C ASN A 6 6.73 -4.71 -14.07
N PHE A 7 6.67 -5.52 -13.01
CA PHE A 7 6.44 -5.00 -11.67
C PHE A 7 7.51 -3.97 -11.34
N THR A 8 8.81 -4.27 -11.34
CA THR A 8 9.86 -3.31 -10.93
C THR A 8 9.83 -2.00 -11.73
N ARG A 9 9.54 -2.04 -13.04
CA ARG A 9 9.42 -0.85 -13.91
C ARG A 9 8.18 0.00 -13.67
N SER A 10 7.10 -0.55 -13.11
CA SER A 10 5.89 0.24 -12.89
C SER A 10 6.10 1.29 -11.78
N ARG A 11 5.40 2.43 -11.90
CA ARG A 11 5.47 3.47 -10.88
C ARG A 11 4.66 3.09 -9.65
N ARG A 12 5.04 3.66 -8.51
CA ARG A 12 4.25 3.61 -7.28
C ARG A 12 3.15 4.67 -7.37
N THR A 13 1.94 4.32 -6.98
CA THR A 13 0.83 5.27 -6.90
C THR A 13 0.70 5.72 -5.44
N PRO A 14 0.69 7.04 -5.16
CA PRO A 14 0.50 7.54 -3.80
C PRO A 14 -0.91 7.20 -3.29
N LEU A 15 -1.00 6.88 -2.00
CA LEU A 15 -2.24 6.69 -1.26
C LEU A 15 -2.49 7.93 -0.40
N TYR A 16 -3.67 8.53 -0.57
CA TYR A 16 -4.10 9.72 0.15
C TYR A 16 -5.26 9.37 1.07
N CYS A 17 -5.09 9.48 2.39
CA CYS A 17 -6.16 9.32 3.39
C CYS A 17 -6.21 10.52 4.31
N GLY A 18 -7.41 11.09 4.48
CA GLY A 18 -7.65 12.23 5.36
C GLY A 18 -7.23 13.57 4.75
N GLN A 19 -7.05 14.57 5.61
CA GLN A 19 -7.01 15.98 5.19
C GLN A 19 -5.68 16.46 4.59
N ALA A 20 -4.56 15.73 4.77
CA ALA A 20 -3.29 16.13 4.14
C ALA A 20 -2.24 15.00 4.05
N GLY A 21 -1.60 14.95 2.87
CA GLY A 21 -0.35 14.23 2.63
C GLY A 21 -0.49 12.77 2.19
N THR A 22 0.55 12.27 1.54
CA THR A 22 0.68 10.85 1.16
C THR A 22 0.85 10.00 2.42
N LYS A 23 -0.04 9.01 2.62
CA LYS A 23 0.01 8.06 3.75
C LYS A 23 0.73 6.76 3.40
N GLY A 24 0.87 6.49 2.10
CA GLY A 24 1.52 5.29 1.62
C GLY A 24 1.68 5.31 0.12
N PHE A 25 2.19 4.22 -0.40
CA PHE A 25 2.23 3.94 -1.82
C PHE A 25 1.70 2.55 -2.07
N TYR A 26 0.96 2.39 -3.15
CA TYR A 26 0.60 1.06 -3.63
C TYR A 26 1.19 0.81 -5.01
N LYS A 27 1.32 -0.48 -5.33
CA LYS A 27 1.73 -0.94 -6.63
C LYS A 27 1.13 -2.31 -6.88
N SER A 28 0.47 -2.46 -8.02
CA SER A 28 -0.12 -3.73 -8.44
C SER A 28 0.41 -4.15 -9.81
N TYR A 29 0.62 -5.44 -9.98
CA TYR A 29 0.86 -6.06 -11.28
C TYR A 29 0.29 -7.48 -11.25
N GLN A 30 -0.69 -7.77 -12.11
CA GLN A 30 -1.48 -9.01 -12.07
C GLN A 30 -2.06 -9.25 -10.67
N ASN A 31 -1.85 -10.43 -10.09
CA ASN A 31 -2.31 -10.83 -8.77
C ASN A 31 -1.36 -10.43 -7.62
N LEU A 32 -0.31 -9.65 -7.89
CA LEU A 32 0.58 -9.11 -6.86
C LEU A 32 0.20 -7.67 -6.51
N HIS A 33 -0.20 -7.45 -5.26
CA HIS A 33 -0.45 -6.14 -4.68
C HIS A 33 0.59 -5.87 -3.59
N PHE A 34 1.29 -4.76 -3.69
CA PHE A 34 2.34 -4.38 -2.76
C PHE A 34 2.08 -2.97 -2.22
N TYR A 35 2.21 -2.81 -0.90
CA TYR A 35 1.93 -1.57 -0.19
C TYR A 35 3.16 -1.13 0.61
N TRP A 36 3.46 0.16 0.56
CA TRP A 36 4.41 0.83 1.44
C TRP A 36 3.62 1.78 2.32
N ILE A 37 3.49 1.45 3.61
CA ILE A 37 2.78 2.31 4.56
C ILE A 37 3.79 3.21 5.24
N LEU A 38 3.62 4.53 5.11
CA LEU A 38 4.52 5.49 5.75
C LEU A 38 4.21 5.57 7.24
N GLY A 39 5.27 5.64 8.06
CA GLY A 39 5.15 5.67 9.53
C GLY A 39 4.88 4.32 10.19
N ALA A 40 4.71 3.23 9.42
CA ALA A 40 4.61 1.89 9.98
C ALA A 40 5.98 1.39 10.47
N GLY A 41 6.02 0.84 11.68
CA GLY A 41 7.20 0.15 12.22
C GLY A 41 7.37 -1.26 11.65
N HIS A 42 8.43 -1.95 12.12
CA HIS A 42 8.76 -3.32 11.69
C HIS A 42 7.60 -4.32 11.86
N PHE A 43 6.82 -4.15 12.93
CA PHE A 43 5.62 -4.95 13.18
C PHE A 43 4.37 -4.17 12.80
N VAL A 44 3.96 -4.38 11.54
CA VAL A 44 2.74 -3.79 10.98
C VAL A 44 1.49 -4.16 11.80
N ARG A 45 1.45 -5.37 12.41
CA ARG A 45 0.30 -5.87 13.20
C ARG A 45 0.12 -5.24 14.58
N THR A 46 1.17 -4.69 15.20
CA THR A 46 1.08 -4.21 16.60
C THR A 46 0.48 -2.81 16.69
N THR A 47 0.62 -2.00 15.65
CA THR A 47 0.13 -0.61 15.61
C THR A 47 -1.19 -0.45 14.85
N SER A 48 -1.55 -1.41 13.99
CA SER A 48 -2.78 -1.39 13.20
C SER A 48 -3.12 -2.83 12.82
N SER A 49 -4.25 -3.35 13.28
CA SER A 49 -4.67 -4.70 12.90
C SER A 49 -4.66 -4.83 11.38
N MET A 50 -4.12 -5.94 10.86
CA MET A 50 -3.91 -6.12 9.41
C MET A 50 -5.22 -6.00 8.61
N LEU A 51 -6.35 -6.34 9.25
CA LEU A 51 -7.70 -6.08 8.75
C LEU A 51 -8.01 -4.58 8.66
N HIS A 52 -7.65 -3.77 9.66
CA HIS A 52 -7.79 -2.31 9.59
C HIS A 52 -6.96 -1.68 8.48
N ILE A 53 -5.77 -2.21 8.19
CA ILE A 53 -4.97 -1.73 7.04
C ILE A 53 -5.74 -1.97 5.74
N ILE A 54 -6.18 -3.20 5.48
CA ILE A 54 -6.93 -3.49 4.25
C ILE A 54 -8.22 -2.67 4.18
N PHE A 55 -8.97 -2.53 5.28
CA PHE A 55 -10.20 -1.72 5.31
C PHE A 55 -9.93 -0.22 5.16
N GLN A 56 -8.96 0.35 5.87
CA GLN A 56 -8.67 1.79 5.83
C GLN A 56 -8.01 2.20 4.51
N TYR A 57 -7.24 1.30 3.87
CA TYR A 57 -6.72 1.54 2.52
C TYR A 57 -7.78 1.32 1.44
N LEU A 58 -8.74 0.40 1.59
CA LEU A 58 -9.92 0.30 0.70
C LEU A 58 -10.77 1.58 0.72
N TYR A 59 -10.97 2.19 1.89
CA TYR A 59 -11.62 3.51 2.02
C TYR A 59 -10.79 4.66 1.45
N CYS A 60 -9.48 4.48 1.31
CA CYS A 60 -8.55 5.41 0.69
C CYS A 60 -8.54 5.30 -0.85
N PHE A 61 -9.11 4.22 -1.38
CA PHE A 61 -9.28 3.97 -2.82
C PHE A 61 -10.66 4.40 -3.34
N TYR A 62 -11.64 4.67 -2.46
CA TYR A 62 -12.98 5.15 -2.77
C TYR A 62 -13.16 6.62 -2.39
#